data_AF-A0A0Q5T3U7-F1
#
_entry.id   AF-A0A0Q5T3U7-F1
#
_cell.length_a   1.000
_cell.length_b   1.000
_cell.length_c   1.000
_cell.angle_alpha   90.00
_cell.angle_beta   90.00
_cell.angle_gamma   90.00
#
_symmetry.space_group_name_H-M   'P 1'
#
loop_
_entity.id
_entity.type
_entity.pdbx_description
1 polymer ?
#
loop_
_entity_poly.entity_id
_entity_poly.type
_entity_poly.pdbx_seq_one_letter_code
_entity_poly.pdbx_strand_id
1 'polypeptide(L)'
;MNLLSWVILICILSGLCLGQKQPICRSEPNVAGTCEQQIKGYTYEVRRNRCKKFRVKACKVTGNFFLSKDACNAKCKDSRRSGENGIFEFWTRAMSQ
;
A
#
# COMPACT_ATOMS: atom_id res chain seq x y z
N MET A 1 -31.61 -20.48 -16.74
CA MET A 1 -30.22 -19.99 -16.71
C MET A 1 -30.24 -18.66 -15.99
N ASN A 2 -30.05 -18.70 -14.66
CA ASN A 2 -30.64 -17.70 -13.77
C ASN A 2 -29.73 -16.48 -13.69
N LEU A 3 -30.22 -15.30 -14.10
CA LEU A 3 -29.54 -14.01 -14.06
C LEU A 3 -28.88 -13.75 -12.69
N LEU A 4 -29.56 -14.16 -11.61
CA LEU A 4 -29.07 -14.10 -10.24
C LEU A 4 -27.75 -14.86 -10.02
N SER A 5 -27.61 -16.04 -10.65
CA SER A 5 -26.40 -16.85 -10.54
C SER A 5 -25.21 -16.21 -11.25
N TRP A 6 -25.44 -15.50 -12.35
CA TRP A 6 -24.40 -14.76 -13.08
C TRP A 6 -23.96 -13.51 -12.31
N VAL A 7 -24.89 -12.79 -11.71
CA VAL A 7 -24.56 -11.63 -10.86
C VAL A 7 -23.68 -12.05 -9.68
N ILE A 8 -24.01 -13.16 -9.02
CA ILE A 8 -23.21 -13.70 -7.91
C ILE A 8 -21.80 -14.09 -8.37
N LEU A 9 -21.67 -14.78 -9.51
CA LEU A 9 -20.38 -15.15 -10.07
C LEU A 9 -19.53 -13.92 -10.45
N ILE A 10 -20.13 -12.91 -11.06
CA ILE A 10 -19.45 -11.66 -11.43
C ILE A 10 -19.00 -10.88 -10.20
N CYS A 11 -19.82 -10.81 -9.14
CA CYS A 11 -19.45 -10.19 -7.87
C CYS A 11 -18.29 -10.91 -7.16
N ILE A 12 -18.27 -12.24 -7.18
CA ILE A 12 -17.19 -13.04 -6.60
C ILE A 12 -15.88 -12.85 -7.40
N LEU A 13 -15.95 -12.87 -8.73
CA LEU A 13 -14.80 -12.66 -9.61
C LEU A 13 -14.23 -11.23 -9.51
N SER A 14 -15.09 -10.21 -9.41
CA SER A 14 -14.67 -8.82 -9.27
C SER A 14 -14.14 -8.47 -7.86
N GLY A 15 -14.65 -9.11 -6.81
CA GLY A 15 -14.17 -8.93 -5.43
C GLY A 15 -12.73 -9.39 -5.21
N LEU A 16 -12.27 -10.41 -5.94
CA LEU A 16 -10.89 -10.92 -5.88
C LEU A 16 -9.85 -9.96 -6.50
N CYS A 17 -10.28 -9.02 -7.35
CA CYS A 17 -9.36 -8.07 -8.01
C CYS A 17 -9.05 -6.82 -7.16
N LEU A 18 -9.79 -6.57 -6.07
CA LEU A 18 -9.70 -5.33 -5.29
C LEU A 18 -8.58 -5.34 -4.24
N GLY A 19 -7.34 -5.71 -4.55
CA GLY A 19 -6.32 -5.72 -3.48
C GLY A 19 -4.84 -5.92 -3.81
N GLN A 20 -4.44 -5.86 -5.08
CA GLN A 20 -3.03 -6.08 -5.44
C GLN A 20 -2.21 -4.79 -5.22
N LYS A 21 -1.90 -4.51 -3.95
CA LYS A 21 -0.91 -3.48 -3.58
C LYS A 21 0.47 -3.90 -4.10
N GLN A 22 1.23 -2.94 -4.62
CA GLN A 22 2.56 -3.16 -5.20
C GLN A 22 3.45 -4.05 -4.30
N PRO A 23 4.04 -5.15 -4.82
CA PRO A 23 4.78 -6.12 -4.01
C PRO A 23 6.00 -5.49 -3.32
N ILE A 24 6.64 -4.49 -3.97
CA ILE A 24 7.79 -3.75 -3.44
C ILE A 24 7.52 -3.10 -2.08
N CYS A 25 6.27 -2.75 -1.79
CA CYS A 25 5.89 -2.11 -0.53
C CYS A 25 5.80 -3.10 0.64
N ARG A 26 5.77 -4.40 0.37
CA ARG A 26 5.67 -5.47 1.39
C ARG A 26 7.02 -6.18 1.64
N SER A 27 8.01 -5.90 0.80
CA SER A 27 9.36 -6.47 0.91
C SER A 27 10.28 -5.62 1.79
N GLU A 28 11.39 -6.20 2.21
CA GLU A 28 12.49 -5.46 2.83
C GLU A 28 13.34 -4.73 1.78
N PRO A 29 14.04 -3.64 2.14
CA PRO A 29 14.99 -2.99 1.23
C PRO A 29 16.16 -3.94 0.97
N ASN A 30 16.53 -4.08 -0.30
CA ASN A 30 17.69 -4.87 -0.69
C ASN A 30 18.94 -3.99 -0.59
N VAL A 31 19.91 -4.40 0.22
CA VAL A 31 21.16 -3.69 0.49
C VAL A 31 22.31 -4.48 -0.12
N ALA A 32 23.05 -3.88 -1.05
CA ALA A 32 24.12 -4.53 -1.79
C ALA A 32 25.48 -3.86 -1.57
N GLY A 33 26.50 -4.71 -1.39
CA GLY A 33 27.90 -4.35 -1.24
C GLY A 33 28.28 -3.84 0.16
N THR A 34 29.58 -3.86 0.45
CA THR A 34 30.17 -3.55 1.76
C THR A 34 30.80 -2.16 1.84
N CYS A 35 30.44 -1.25 0.92
CA CYS A 35 30.93 0.12 0.95
C CYS A 35 30.52 0.84 2.25
N GLU A 36 31.38 1.74 2.72
CA GLU A 36 31.11 2.55 3.91
C GLU A 36 30.28 3.82 3.65
N GLN A 37 29.78 3.98 2.42
CA GLN A 37 28.98 5.13 2.04
C GLN A 37 27.63 5.12 2.77
N GLN A 38 27.30 6.23 3.43
CA GLN A 38 26.04 6.38 4.14
C GLN A 38 24.90 6.72 3.17
N ILE A 39 24.02 5.75 2.92
CA ILE A 39 22.81 5.93 2.11
C ILE A 39 21.63 6.26 3.03
N LYS A 40 20.88 7.32 2.70
CA LYS A 40 19.73 7.82 3.48
C LYS A 40 18.51 7.93 2.57
N GLY A 41 17.33 7.58 3.09
CA GLY A 41 16.07 7.68 2.37
C GLY A 41 14.90 7.22 3.21
N TYR A 42 13.91 6.59 2.57
CA TYR A 42 12.67 6.15 3.18
C TYR A 42 12.33 4.71 2.78
N THR A 43 11.85 3.92 3.74
CA THR A 43 11.27 2.58 3.51
C THR A 43 9.82 2.58 3.96
N TYR A 44 8.99 1.77 3.32
CA TYR A 44 7.58 1.66 3.67
C TYR A 44 7.35 0.58 4.74
N GLU A 45 6.65 0.93 5.82
CA GLU A 45 6.24 0.01 6.87
C GLU A 45 4.74 -0.29 6.76
N VAL A 46 4.41 -1.49 6.29
CA VAL A 46 3.02 -1.92 6.05
C VAL A 46 2.20 -1.90 7.34
N ARG A 47 2.75 -2.42 8.44
CA ARG A 47 2.06 -2.51 9.75
C ARG A 47 1.57 -1.14 10.23
N ARG A 48 2.35 -0.09 9.99
CA ARG A 48 2.04 1.29 10.41
C ARG A 48 1.45 2.15 9.30
N ASN A 49 1.25 1.60 8.10
CA ASN A 49 0.80 2.32 6.90
C ASN A 49 1.60 3.62 6.65
N ARG A 50 2.93 3.59 6.81
CA ARG A 50 3.76 4.82 6.84
C ARG A 50 5.15 4.60 6.25
N CYS A 51 5.66 5.63 5.58
CA CYS A 51 7.06 5.75 5.19
C CYS A 51 7.94 6.20 6.37
N LYS A 52 8.91 5.38 6.76
CA LYS A 52 9.87 5.67 7.83
C LYS A 52 11.25 6.02 7.24
N LYS A 53 12.03 6.82 7.97
CA LYS A 53 13.42 7.13 7.59
C LYS A 53 14.26 5.85 7.64
N PHE A 54 15.11 5.65 6.65
CA PHE A 54 16.03 4.53 6.55
C PHE A 54 17.46 5.05 6.31
N ARG A 55 18.43 4.42 6.97
CA ARG A 55 19.86 4.74 6.81
C ARG A 55 20.68 3.45 6.93
N VAL A 56 21.63 3.27 6.02
CA VAL A 56 22.53 2.11 6.01
C VAL A 56 23.88 2.51 5.40
N LYS A 57 24.95 1.80 5.76
CA LYS A 57 26.22 1.84 5.04
C LYS A 57 26.20 0.76 3.95
N ALA A 58 26.22 1.15 2.68
CA ALA A 58 26.18 0.21 1.55
C ALA A 58 26.61 0.89 0.25
N CYS A 59 26.86 0.09 -0.79
CA CYS A 59 27.13 0.63 -2.13
C CYS A 59 25.81 0.98 -2.85
N LYS A 60 24.78 0.15 -2.67
CA LYS A 60 23.51 0.29 -3.39
C LYS A 60 22.34 -0.21 -2.55
N VAL A 61 21.21 0.50 -2.59
CA VAL A 61 19.95 0.07 -1.96
C VAL A 61 18.83 0.10 -3.01
N THR A 62 18.05 -0.98 -3.09
CA THR A 62 16.94 -1.15 -4.05
C THR A 62 15.71 -1.76 -3.37
N GLY A 63 14.61 -1.93 -4.11
CA GLY A 63 13.38 -2.51 -3.59
C GLY A 63 12.58 -1.50 -2.76
N ASN A 64 12.24 -1.83 -1.53
CA ASN A 64 11.48 -0.97 -0.62
C ASN A 64 12.30 0.22 -0.09
N PHE A 65 12.87 1.02 -0.99
CA PHE A 65 13.68 2.19 -0.67
C PHE A 65 13.38 3.32 -1.65
N PHE A 66 13.17 4.51 -1.11
CA PHE A 66 12.79 5.72 -1.85
C PHE A 66 13.62 6.91 -1.37
N LEU A 67 13.99 7.80 -2.29
CA LEU A 67 14.79 8.99 -1.97
C LEU A 67 13.99 10.04 -1.19
N SER A 68 12.69 10.16 -1.46
CA SER A 68 11.80 11.11 -0.79
C SER A 68 10.64 10.43 -0.09
N LYS A 69 10.14 11.08 0.96
CA LYS A 69 8.95 10.63 1.70
C LYS A 69 7.72 10.59 0.79
N ASP A 70 7.61 11.56 -0.11
CA ASP A 70 6.46 11.70 -1.00
C ASP A 70 6.43 10.62 -2.08
N ALA A 71 7.59 10.28 -2.66
CA ALA A 71 7.68 9.15 -3.59
C ALA A 71 7.28 7.82 -2.92
N CYS A 72 7.71 7.62 -1.67
CA CYS A 72 7.30 6.46 -0.89
C CYS A 72 5.78 6.46 -0.61
N ASN A 73 5.22 7.60 -0.18
CA ASN A 73 3.80 7.70 0.13
C ASN A 73 2.94 7.49 -1.12
N ALA A 74 3.28 8.14 -2.24
CA ALA A 74 2.57 8.03 -3.50
C ALA A 74 2.54 6.59 -4.02
N LYS A 75 3.63 5.85 -3.83
CA LYS A 75 3.75 4.47 -4.33
C LYS A 75 3.16 3.42 -3.39
N CYS A 76 3.26 3.64 -2.08
CA CYS A 76 2.98 2.59 -1.08
C CYS A 76 1.91 2.92 -0.06
N LYS A 77 1.50 4.17 0.16
CA LYS A 77 0.48 4.47 1.18
C LYS A 77 -0.90 4.06 0.67
N ASP A 78 -1.67 3.37 1.51
CA ASP A 78 -3.05 3.04 1.17
C ASP A 78 -3.96 4.24 1.47
N SER A 79 -4.69 4.72 0.46
CA SER A 79 -5.70 5.77 0.58
C SER A 79 -7.03 5.27 1.15
N ARG A 80 -7.31 3.96 1.10
CA ARG A 80 -8.58 3.40 1.61
C ARG A 80 -8.73 3.53 3.12
N ARG A 81 -7.63 3.49 3.86
CA ARG A 81 -7.62 3.70 5.32
C ARG A 81 -7.99 5.13 5.77
N SER A 82 -8.15 6.06 4.83
CA SER A 82 -8.59 7.43 5.14
C SER A 82 -10.05 7.70 4.76
N GLY A 83 -10.77 6.72 4.20
CA GLY A 83 -12.12 6.91 3.65
C GLY A 83 -13.16 5.82 3.96
N GLU A 84 -12.81 4.75 4.69
CA GLU A 84 -13.81 3.75 5.11
C GLU A 84 -14.87 4.31 6.07
N ASN A 85 -14.55 5.38 6.79
CA ASN A 85 -15.54 6.08 7.62
C ASN A 85 -16.52 6.93 6.79
N GLY A 86 -16.18 7.32 5.56
CA GLY A 86 -17.03 8.23 4.77
C GLY A 86 -18.28 7.58 4.19
N ILE A 87 -18.19 6.30 3.79
CA ILE A 87 -19.34 5.55 3.25
C ILE A 87 -20.27 5.10 4.37
N PHE A 88 -19.72 4.60 5.50
CA PHE A 88 -20.52 4.22 6.64
C PHE A 88 -21.28 5.42 7.23
N GLU A 89 -20.63 6.58 7.38
CA GLU A 89 -21.26 7.86 7.79
C GLU A 89 -22.33 8.36 6.81
N PHE A 90 -22.13 8.14 5.51
CA PHE A 90 -23.14 8.49 4.49
C PHE A 90 -24.41 7.64 4.63
N TRP A 91 -24.27 6.32 4.76
CA TRP A 91 -25.41 5.41 4.91
C TRP A 91 -26.13 5.56 6.25
N THR A 92 -25.41 5.82 7.35
CA THR A 92 -26.04 6.09 8.65
C THR A 92 -26.85 7.38 8.65
N ARG A 93 -26.41 8.43 7.96
CA ARG A 93 -27.21 9.66 7.77
C ARG A 93 -28.39 9.47 6.82
N ALA A 94 -28.24 8.66 5.78
CA ALA A 94 -29.31 8.40 4.80
C ALA A 94 -30.44 7.52 5.35
N MET A 95 -30.15 6.58 6.25
CA MET A 95 -31.16 5.70 6.87
C MET A 95 -31.83 6.27 8.13
N SER A 96 -31.37 7.44 8.59
CA SER A 96 -32.01 8.20 9.66
C SER A 96 -33.06 9.20 9.15
N GLN A 97 -33.41 9.14 7.85
CA GLN A 97 -34.51 9.87 7.24
C GLN A 97 -35.53 8.89 6.65
#